data_AF-A0A960IVR3-F1
#
_entry.id   AF-A0A960IVR3-F1
#
_cell.length_a   1.000
_cell.length_b   1.000
_cell.length_c   1.000
_cell.angle_alpha   90.00
_cell.angle_beta   90.00
_cell.angle_gamma   90.00
#
_symmetry.space_group_name_H-M   'P 1'
#
loop_
_entity.id
_entity.type
_entity.pdbx_description
1 polymer ?
#
loop_
_entity_poly.entity_id
_entity_poly.type
_entity_poly.pdbx_seq_one_letter_code
_entity_poly.pdbx_strand_id
1 'polypeptide(L)'
;MGTQVAAAAVLMAPYAIVAIHWLGVDWFPLQDQAVAALRVGDIATTDTPLLGAFSRYGWSHPGPLWFWALAPWRWVLGDAGMVSGSVLMVGWILVSTTLMLWRRLGGVIAAVWTACSALVIAGVGAFGVMTPWNPNLAWPVYWALLAVLALVVLEASPRDLAIAVFLTAALVQLHIGYASVAVIPTATACILASGRLLERWRSGSGGRGVVPWLVATFVIWLPPLTEQLAHGRDGNLYLTARWFLSGQSGAIGGRTGLSDGLAYLGESLNVPPIGLGNSETLEPFTGWIVAGNPARIAVLLALVLSTWLATRYRPAPLRG
;
A
#
# COMPACT_ATOMS: atom_id res chain seq x y z
N MET A 1 25.62 9.53 11.18
CA MET A 1 25.10 9.74 9.82
C MET A 1 25.68 8.72 8.83
N GLY A 2 27.00 8.47 8.83
CA GLY A 2 27.63 7.48 7.94
C GLY A 2 27.10 6.05 8.02
N THR A 3 26.79 5.55 9.23
CA THR A 3 26.25 4.18 9.42
C THR A 3 24.87 3.97 8.76
N GLN A 4 24.02 4.99 8.78
CA GLN A 4 22.68 4.91 8.18
C GLN A 4 22.72 5.05 6.67
N VAL A 5 23.65 5.85 6.13
CA VAL A 5 23.87 5.92 4.68
C VAL A 5 24.41 4.58 4.17
N ALA A 6 25.37 3.98 4.88
CA ALA A 6 25.88 2.65 4.56
C ALA A 6 24.77 1.59 4.61
N ALA A 7 23.94 1.59 5.66
CA ALA A 7 22.82 0.68 5.76
C ALA A 7 21.78 0.89 4.65
N ALA A 8 21.45 2.14 4.33
CA ALA A 8 20.56 2.47 3.22
C ALA A 8 21.10 1.92 1.90
N ALA A 9 22.39 2.11 1.63
CA ALA A 9 23.04 1.60 0.42
C ALA A 9 23.00 0.06 0.36
N VAL A 10 23.32 -0.62 1.47
CA VAL A 10 23.26 -2.09 1.56
C VAL A 10 21.84 -2.60 1.34
N LEU A 11 20.84 -2.00 1.97
CA LEU A 11 19.45 -2.42 1.83
C LEU A 11 18.86 -2.09 0.45
N MET A 12 19.31 -1.01 -0.19
CA MET A 12 18.90 -0.66 -1.56
C MET A 12 19.59 -1.48 -2.64
N ALA A 13 20.77 -2.06 -2.35
CA ALA A 13 21.57 -2.80 -3.31
C ALA A 13 20.78 -3.85 -4.13
N PRO A 14 19.97 -4.75 -3.55
CA PRO A 14 19.22 -5.73 -4.35
C PRO A 14 18.25 -5.08 -5.34
N TYR A 15 17.55 -4.02 -4.94
CA TYR A 15 16.62 -3.30 -5.82
C TYR A 15 17.38 -2.55 -6.93
N ALA A 16 18.51 -1.93 -6.58
CA ALA A 16 19.36 -1.25 -7.55
C ALA A 16 19.95 -2.23 -8.58
N ILE A 17 20.43 -3.40 -8.14
CA ILE A 17 20.96 -4.44 -9.03
C ILE A 17 19.89 -4.89 -10.02
N VAL A 18 18.67 -5.18 -9.54
CA VAL A 18 17.55 -5.55 -10.41
C VAL A 18 17.18 -4.41 -11.35
N ALA A 19 17.07 -3.19 -10.87
CA ALA A 19 16.74 -2.04 -11.70
C ALA A 19 17.78 -1.76 -12.79
N ILE A 20 19.08 -1.97 -12.48
CA ILE A 20 20.19 -1.86 -13.43
C ILE A 20 20.15 -2.98 -14.45
N HIS A 21 19.78 -4.19 -14.06
CA HIS A 21 19.65 -5.32 -14.98
C HIS A 21 18.65 -5.05 -16.12
N TRP A 22 17.60 -4.26 -15.84
CA TRP A 22 16.61 -3.86 -16.85
C TRP A 22 17.06 -2.69 -17.75
N LEU A 23 18.23 -2.08 -17.49
CA LEU A 23 18.78 -1.06 -18.37
C LEU A 23 19.26 -1.69 -19.68
N GLY A 24 18.69 -1.24 -20.80
CA GLY A 24 19.04 -1.74 -22.13
C GLY A 24 18.43 -3.10 -22.49
N VAL A 25 17.51 -3.62 -21.67
CA VAL A 25 16.69 -4.78 -22.01
C VAL A 25 15.42 -4.31 -22.70
N ASP A 26 15.07 -4.93 -23.83
CA ASP A 26 13.79 -4.70 -24.48
C ASP A 26 12.68 -5.35 -23.65
N TRP A 27 11.93 -4.51 -22.93
CA TRP A 27 10.74 -4.92 -22.21
C TRP A 27 9.49 -4.56 -23.00
N PHE A 28 8.69 -5.57 -23.34
CA PHE A 28 7.43 -5.39 -24.03
C PHE A 28 6.29 -5.45 -23.02
N PRO A 29 5.59 -4.34 -22.77
CA PRO A 29 4.44 -4.36 -21.87
C PRO A 29 3.30 -5.15 -22.51
N LEU A 30 2.68 -6.04 -21.72
CA LEU A 30 1.52 -6.84 -22.11
C LEU A 30 0.36 -6.52 -21.16
N GLN A 31 -0.88 -6.89 -21.53
CA GLN A 31 -2.06 -6.77 -20.67
C GLN A 31 -2.19 -5.39 -19.99
N ASP A 32 -2.35 -5.34 -18.66
CA ASP A 32 -2.50 -4.11 -17.88
C ASP A 32 -1.27 -3.21 -17.97
N GLN A 33 -0.07 -3.79 -18.13
CA GLN A 33 1.16 -3.03 -18.31
C GLN A 33 1.17 -2.27 -19.63
N ALA A 34 0.57 -2.82 -20.69
CA ALA A 34 0.45 -2.13 -21.99
C ALA A 34 -0.47 -0.92 -21.88
N VAL A 35 -1.59 -1.07 -21.19
CA VAL A 35 -2.50 0.04 -20.90
C VAL A 35 -1.78 1.09 -20.05
N ALA A 36 -1.07 0.68 -19.00
CA ALA A 36 -0.27 1.60 -18.18
C ALA A 36 0.79 2.34 -19.00
N ALA A 37 1.50 1.65 -19.90
CA ALA A 37 2.50 2.24 -20.78
C ALA A 37 1.91 3.34 -21.67
N LEU A 38 0.75 3.10 -22.28
CA LEU A 38 0.02 4.10 -23.06
C LEU A 38 -0.38 5.31 -22.20
N ARG A 39 -0.98 5.08 -21.03
CA ARG A 39 -1.41 6.17 -20.13
C ARG A 39 -0.24 6.98 -19.57
N VAL A 40 0.92 6.37 -19.37
CA VAL A 40 2.15 7.10 -19.01
C VAL A 40 2.66 7.93 -20.20
N GLY A 41 2.50 7.44 -21.43
CA GLY A 41 2.81 8.17 -22.67
C GLY A 41 1.93 9.42 -22.88
N ASP A 42 0.69 9.40 -22.40
CA ASP A 42 -0.24 10.54 -22.49
C ASP A 42 0.11 11.69 -21.54
N ILE A 43 1.03 11.51 -20.59
CA ILE A 43 1.39 12.54 -19.60
C ILE A 43 2.07 13.73 -20.28
N ALA A 44 1.65 14.94 -19.90
CA ALA A 44 2.07 16.21 -20.51
C ALA A 44 1.52 16.43 -21.94
N THR A 45 0.46 15.71 -22.30
CA THR A 45 -0.37 15.98 -23.49
C THR A 45 -1.77 16.46 -23.09
N THR A 46 -2.63 16.71 -24.08
CA THR A 46 -4.07 17.00 -23.89
C THR A 46 -4.83 15.87 -23.20
N ASP A 47 -4.31 14.64 -23.27
CA ASP A 47 -4.96 13.42 -22.76
C ASP A 47 -4.34 12.93 -21.44
N THR A 48 -3.64 13.82 -20.72
CA THR A 48 -3.00 13.51 -19.43
C THR A 48 -4.01 12.82 -18.49
N PRO A 49 -3.71 11.61 -17.97
CA PRO A 49 -4.67 10.85 -17.20
C PRO A 49 -5.00 11.56 -15.88
N LEU A 50 -6.31 11.72 -15.62
CA LEU A 50 -6.85 12.22 -14.35
C LEU A 50 -7.26 11.09 -13.39
N LEU A 51 -7.27 9.85 -13.88
CA LEU A 51 -7.70 8.64 -13.19
C LEU A 51 -6.62 7.56 -13.28
N GLY A 52 -6.74 6.54 -12.44
CA GLY A 52 -5.85 5.39 -12.38
C GLY A 52 -6.25 4.27 -13.33
N ALA A 53 -5.80 3.05 -13.03
CA ALA A 53 -6.07 1.86 -13.83
C ALA A 53 -7.56 1.58 -13.99
N PHE A 54 -8.00 1.26 -15.21
CA PHE A 54 -9.39 0.89 -15.49
C PHE A 54 -9.74 -0.44 -14.81
N SER A 55 -10.96 -0.54 -14.30
CA SER A 55 -11.52 -1.76 -13.72
C SER A 55 -12.60 -2.32 -14.65
N ARG A 56 -12.62 -3.65 -14.80
CA ARG A 56 -13.67 -4.38 -15.54
C ARG A 56 -15.10 -4.08 -15.08
N TYR A 57 -15.27 -3.44 -13.92
CA TYR A 57 -16.55 -3.03 -13.35
C TYR A 57 -17.08 -1.69 -13.90
N GLY A 58 -16.46 -1.13 -14.94
CA GLY A 58 -16.95 0.07 -15.64
C GLY A 58 -16.57 1.39 -14.98
N TRP A 59 -15.53 1.38 -14.14
CA TRP A 59 -14.95 2.56 -13.49
C TRP A 59 -13.43 2.39 -13.42
N SER A 60 -12.69 3.46 -13.15
CA SER A 60 -11.24 3.46 -12.96
C SER A 60 -10.86 3.68 -11.51
N HIS A 61 -9.68 3.23 -11.12
CA HIS A 61 -9.10 3.52 -9.83
C HIS A 61 -9.01 5.04 -9.61
N PRO A 62 -9.26 5.55 -8.39
CA PRO A 62 -9.20 6.97 -8.13
C PRO A 62 -7.81 7.54 -8.43
N GLY A 63 -7.71 8.52 -9.30
CA GLY A 63 -6.49 9.30 -9.47
C GLY A 63 -5.29 8.58 -10.13
N PRO A 64 -4.39 9.34 -10.76
CA PRO A 64 -3.40 8.82 -11.70
C PRO A 64 -2.04 8.53 -11.06
N LEU A 65 -1.95 8.47 -9.72
CA LEU A 65 -0.68 8.45 -8.98
C LEU A 65 0.33 7.44 -9.52
N TRP A 66 -0.12 6.24 -9.87
CA TRP A 66 0.76 5.20 -10.41
C TRP A 66 1.39 5.61 -11.75
N PHE A 67 0.60 6.16 -12.66
CA PHE A 67 1.10 6.60 -13.97
C PHE A 67 2.08 7.76 -13.81
N TRP A 68 1.75 8.72 -12.96
CA TRP A 68 2.59 9.88 -12.70
C TRP A 68 3.92 9.50 -12.03
N ALA A 69 3.89 8.53 -11.12
CA ALA A 69 5.09 8.00 -10.48
C ALA A 69 6.02 7.32 -11.49
N LEU A 70 5.48 6.64 -12.49
CA LEU A 70 6.25 5.94 -13.54
C LEU A 70 6.80 6.86 -14.64
N ALA A 71 6.15 8.00 -14.90
CA ALA A 71 6.49 8.88 -16.02
C ALA A 71 7.97 9.30 -16.09
N PRO A 72 8.60 9.75 -14.99
CA PRO A 72 10.00 10.17 -15.03
C PRO A 72 10.94 9.05 -15.47
N TRP A 73 10.63 7.81 -15.10
CA TRP A 73 11.44 6.65 -15.45
C TRP A 73 11.28 6.27 -16.92
N ARG A 74 10.05 6.32 -17.43
CA ARG A 74 9.78 6.08 -18.85
C ARG A 74 10.47 7.13 -19.73
N TRP A 75 10.44 8.40 -19.32
CA TRP A 75 11.06 9.48 -20.09
C TRP A 75 12.58 9.34 -20.21
N VAL A 76 13.25 8.87 -19.14
CA VAL A 76 14.72 8.77 -19.11
C VAL A 76 15.22 7.45 -19.67
N LEU A 77 14.50 6.35 -19.46
CA LEU A 77 14.97 4.98 -19.69
C LEU A 77 14.10 4.19 -20.69
N GLY A 78 13.12 4.83 -21.32
CA GLY A 78 12.15 4.17 -22.19
C GLY A 78 11.19 3.25 -21.43
N ASP A 79 10.50 2.37 -22.14
CA ASP A 79 9.45 1.51 -21.57
C ASP A 79 9.99 0.59 -20.47
N ALA A 80 11.19 0.01 -20.65
CA ALA A 80 11.88 -0.79 -19.63
C ALA A 80 12.18 0.01 -18.35
N GLY A 81 12.30 1.34 -18.47
CA GLY A 81 12.40 2.27 -17.35
C GLY A 81 11.26 2.13 -16.34
N MET A 82 10.06 1.79 -16.78
CA MET A 82 8.92 1.57 -15.88
C MET A 82 9.17 0.41 -14.92
N VAL A 83 9.84 -0.65 -15.38
CA VAL A 83 10.23 -1.79 -14.54
C VAL A 83 11.26 -1.34 -13.49
N SER A 84 12.35 -0.70 -13.93
CA SER A 84 13.39 -0.17 -13.05
C SER A 84 12.83 0.79 -12.01
N GLY A 85 11.97 1.72 -12.43
CA GLY A 85 11.31 2.68 -11.56
C GLY A 85 10.43 2.01 -10.51
N SER A 86 9.66 1.00 -10.91
CA SER A 86 8.80 0.23 -10.01
C SER A 86 9.62 -0.46 -8.91
N VAL A 87 10.67 -1.19 -9.31
CA VAL A 87 11.56 -1.91 -8.38
C VAL A 87 12.24 -0.95 -7.40
N LEU A 88 12.72 0.20 -7.90
CA LEU A 88 13.36 1.22 -7.07
C LEU A 88 12.38 1.85 -6.08
N MET A 89 11.12 2.07 -6.47
CA MET A 89 10.09 2.59 -5.57
C MET A 89 9.76 1.60 -4.45
N VAL A 90 9.62 0.31 -4.76
CA VAL A 90 9.45 -0.74 -3.73
C VAL A 90 10.63 -0.68 -2.75
N GLY A 91 11.86 -0.65 -3.27
CA GLY A 91 13.07 -0.52 -2.46
C GLY A 91 13.04 0.73 -1.58
N TRP A 92 12.76 1.90 -2.14
CA TRP A 92 12.72 3.16 -1.39
C TRP A 92 11.69 3.15 -0.27
N ILE A 93 10.49 2.61 -0.51
CA ILE A 93 9.45 2.52 0.53
C ILE A 93 9.93 1.64 1.68
N LEU A 94 10.45 0.46 1.39
CA LEU A 94 10.88 -0.49 2.41
C LEU A 94 12.11 0.01 3.18
N VAL A 95 13.12 0.53 2.47
CA VAL A 95 14.35 1.05 3.10
C VAL A 95 14.07 2.30 3.91
N SER A 96 13.29 3.26 3.39
CA SER A 96 12.94 4.46 4.14
C SER A 96 12.16 4.13 5.42
N THR A 97 11.27 3.15 5.36
CA THR A 97 10.52 2.67 6.54
C THR A 97 11.45 1.97 7.54
N THR A 98 12.38 1.10 7.09
CA THR A 98 13.39 0.49 7.97
C THR A 98 14.23 1.56 8.68
N LEU A 99 14.72 2.55 7.95
CA LEU A 99 15.54 3.63 8.52
C LEU A 99 14.73 4.49 9.49
N MET A 100 13.46 4.77 9.18
CA MET A 100 12.55 5.46 10.09
C MET A 100 12.40 4.69 11.41
N LEU A 101 12.14 3.38 11.34
CA LEU A 101 11.98 2.53 12.52
C LEU A 101 13.30 2.41 13.31
N TRP A 102 14.45 2.30 12.65
CA TRP A 102 15.74 2.31 13.32
C TRP A 102 15.91 3.60 14.13
N ARG A 103 15.67 4.76 13.50
CA ARG A 103 15.85 6.06 14.15
C ARG A 103 14.95 6.27 15.36
N ARG A 104 13.76 5.69 15.36
CA ARG A 104 12.75 5.93 16.40
C ARG A 104 12.66 4.84 17.46
N LEU A 105 12.81 3.58 17.06
CA LEU A 105 12.58 2.41 17.90
C LEU A 105 13.83 1.52 18.06
N GLY A 106 14.94 1.86 17.39
CA GLY A 106 16.22 1.16 17.51
C GLY A 106 16.43 0.03 16.49
N GLY A 107 17.67 -0.49 16.46
CA GLY A 107 18.13 -1.42 15.43
C GLY A 107 17.44 -2.77 15.43
N VAL A 108 16.99 -3.27 16.59
CA VAL A 108 16.30 -4.57 16.70
C VAL A 108 14.96 -4.53 15.96
N ILE A 109 14.13 -3.50 16.21
CA ILE A 109 12.85 -3.35 15.53
C ILE A 109 13.04 -3.17 14.02
N ALA A 110 14.05 -2.42 13.61
CA ALA A 110 14.39 -2.25 12.19
C ALA A 110 14.84 -3.57 11.54
N ALA A 111 15.60 -4.41 12.25
CA ALA A 111 16.02 -5.72 11.77
C ALA A 111 14.83 -6.69 11.63
N VAL A 112 13.93 -6.73 12.63
CA VAL A 112 12.70 -7.53 12.57
C VAL A 112 11.82 -7.07 11.41
N TRP A 113 11.62 -5.75 11.25
CA TRP A 113 10.87 -5.18 10.14
C TRP A 113 11.46 -5.58 8.78
N THR A 114 12.79 -5.52 8.65
CA THR A 114 13.50 -5.89 7.43
C THR A 114 13.34 -7.38 7.13
N ALA A 115 13.46 -8.24 8.15
CA ALA A 115 13.26 -9.68 8.01
C ALA A 115 11.81 -10.00 7.59
N CYS A 116 10.81 -9.39 8.21
CA CYS A 116 9.41 -9.53 7.81
C CYS A 116 9.16 -9.03 6.40
N SER A 117 9.77 -7.90 6.01
CA SER A 117 9.67 -7.36 4.64
C SER A 117 10.25 -8.33 3.61
N ALA A 118 11.37 -8.99 3.93
CA ALA A 118 11.95 -10.02 3.07
C ALA A 118 11.04 -11.25 2.93
N LEU A 119 10.35 -11.67 4.01
CA LEU A 119 9.35 -12.73 3.95
C LEU A 119 8.14 -12.34 3.10
N VAL A 120 7.67 -11.10 3.19
CA VAL A 120 6.58 -10.59 2.34
C VAL A 120 7.01 -10.61 0.87
N ILE A 121 8.23 -10.15 0.55
CA ILE A 121 8.79 -10.21 -0.82
C ILE A 121 8.86 -11.65 -1.32
N ALA A 122 9.33 -12.57 -0.49
CA ALA A 122 9.36 -13.99 -0.84
C ALA A 122 7.95 -14.54 -1.12
N GLY A 123 6.96 -14.10 -0.34
CA GLY A 123 5.56 -14.50 -0.51
C GLY A 123 4.90 -13.96 -1.78
N VAL A 124 5.13 -12.69 -2.13
CA VAL A 124 4.57 -12.09 -3.36
C VAL A 124 5.34 -12.49 -4.63
N GLY A 125 6.56 -12.99 -4.46
CA GLY A 125 7.42 -13.47 -5.55
C GLY A 125 7.93 -12.36 -6.49
N ALA A 126 8.61 -12.78 -7.55
CA ALA A 126 9.23 -11.86 -8.51
C ALA A 126 8.19 -10.96 -9.20
N PHE A 127 7.00 -11.50 -9.52
CA PHE A 127 5.93 -10.74 -10.15
C PHE A 127 5.49 -9.54 -9.28
N GLY A 128 5.38 -9.72 -7.96
CA GLY A 128 4.98 -8.68 -7.01
C GLY A 128 5.98 -7.53 -6.84
N VAL A 129 7.18 -7.64 -7.41
CA VAL A 129 8.26 -6.65 -7.30
C VAL A 129 8.71 -6.13 -8.66
N MET A 130 8.86 -7.01 -9.65
CA MET A 130 9.45 -6.70 -10.95
C MET A 130 8.41 -6.33 -12.01
N THR A 131 7.11 -6.43 -11.72
CA THR A 131 6.07 -6.04 -12.68
C THR A 131 5.55 -4.64 -12.38
N PRO A 132 5.61 -3.69 -13.34
CA PRO A 132 5.12 -2.33 -13.16
C PRO A 132 3.58 -2.27 -13.20
N TRP A 133 2.98 -2.68 -12.09
CA TRP A 133 1.54 -2.76 -11.91
C TRP A 133 1.13 -2.10 -10.59
N ASN A 134 0.02 -1.36 -10.59
CA ASN A 134 -0.41 -0.57 -9.44
C ASN A 134 -0.60 -1.37 -8.14
N PRO A 135 -1.08 -2.63 -8.12
CA PRO A 135 -1.15 -3.44 -6.89
C PRO A 135 0.24 -3.79 -6.33
N ASN A 136 1.25 -3.91 -7.19
CA ASN A 136 2.61 -4.24 -6.79
C ASN A 136 3.31 -3.07 -6.07
N LEU A 137 2.87 -1.83 -6.30
CA LEU A 137 3.25 -0.70 -5.45
C LEU A 137 2.29 -0.51 -4.27
N ALA A 138 1.04 -0.97 -4.35
CA ALA A 138 0.10 -0.83 -3.23
C ALA A 138 0.54 -1.63 -1.99
N TRP A 139 1.03 -2.87 -2.12
CA TRP A 139 1.43 -3.66 -0.96
C TRP A 139 2.59 -3.07 -0.14
N PRO A 140 3.71 -2.53 -0.70
CA PRO A 140 4.76 -1.94 0.12
C PRO A 140 4.30 -0.62 0.76
N VAL A 141 3.44 0.15 0.08
CA VAL A 141 2.84 1.36 0.67
C VAL A 141 1.94 0.99 1.84
N TYR A 142 1.15 -0.08 1.73
CA TYR A 142 0.32 -0.58 2.82
C TYR A 142 1.16 -1.07 3.99
N TRP A 143 2.24 -1.81 3.70
CA TRP A 143 3.21 -2.22 4.71
C TRP A 143 3.81 -1.00 5.44
N ALA A 144 4.29 0.01 4.70
CA ALA A 144 4.79 1.25 5.30
C ALA A 144 3.73 2.00 6.12
N LEU A 145 2.47 2.04 5.66
CA LEU A 145 1.36 2.62 6.40
C LEU A 145 1.21 1.96 7.78
N LEU A 146 1.26 0.63 7.87
CA LEU A 146 1.16 -0.08 9.15
C LEU A 146 2.26 0.34 10.14
N ALA A 147 3.50 0.48 9.67
CA ALA A 147 4.60 0.99 10.49
C ALA A 147 4.36 2.42 10.96
N VAL A 148 3.90 3.31 10.08
CA VAL A 148 3.59 4.71 10.43
C VAL A 148 2.43 4.76 11.42
N LEU A 149 1.37 3.98 11.24
CA LEU A 149 0.24 3.92 12.16
C LEU A 149 0.66 3.42 13.55
N ALA A 150 1.57 2.45 13.63
CA ALA A 150 2.14 2.03 14.90
C ALA A 150 2.87 3.20 15.59
N LEU A 151 3.66 4.00 14.86
CA LEU A 151 4.29 5.20 15.40
C LEU A 151 3.28 6.28 15.80
N VAL A 152 2.18 6.46 15.07
CA VAL A 152 1.09 7.38 15.47
C VAL A 152 0.53 6.97 16.82
N VAL A 153 0.27 5.68 17.04
CA VAL A 153 -0.24 5.18 18.32
C VAL A 153 0.82 5.27 19.43
N LEU A 154 2.08 5.02 19.14
CA LEU A 154 3.15 5.07 20.15
C LEU A 154 3.49 6.52 20.54
N GLU A 155 3.72 7.37 19.56
CA GLU A 155 4.31 8.70 19.74
C GLU A 155 3.30 9.85 19.68
N ALA A 156 2.09 9.61 19.16
CA ALA A 156 1.04 10.62 18.97
C ALA A 156 1.54 11.88 18.25
N SER A 157 2.37 11.69 17.23
CA SER A 157 2.98 12.75 16.44
C SER A 157 2.03 13.21 15.31
N PRO A 158 1.64 14.50 15.27
CA PRO A 158 0.78 15.03 14.21
C PRO A 158 1.35 14.86 12.80
N ARG A 159 2.67 14.95 12.65
CA ARG A 159 3.35 14.74 11.37
C ARG A 159 3.17 13.32 10.86
N ASP A 160 3.32 12.32 11.73
CA ASP A 160 3.19 10.92 11.32
C ASP A 160 1.73 10.58 11.00
N LEU A 161 0.77 11.23 11.66
CA LEU A 161 -0.63 11.13 11.27
C LEU A 161 -0.86 11.72 9.88
N ALA A 162 -0.27 12.88 9.56
CA ALA A 162 -0.38 13.46 8.23
C ALA A 162 0.27 12.58 7.14
N ILE A 163 1.40 11.92 7.46
CA ILE A 163 2.00 10.89 6.59
C ILE A 163 1.04 9.72 6.40
N ALA A 164 0.44 9.20 7.48
CA ALA A 164 -0.50 8.09 7.38
C ALA A 164 -1.73 8.45 6.52
N VAL A 165 -2.26 9.67 6.66
CA VAL A 165 -3.35 10.19 5.82
C VAL A 165 -2.95 10.21 4.35
N PHE A 166 -1.74 10.70 4.04
CA PHE A 166 -1.20 10.70 2.69
C PHE A 166 -1.05 9.27 2.12
N LEU A 167 -0.46 8.35 2.89
CA LEU A 167 -0.28 6.96 2.46
C LEU A 167 -1.62 6.26 2.25
N THR A 168 -2.61 6.50 3.10
CA THR A 168 -3.98 5.99 2.93
C THR A 168 -4.64 6.54 1.67
N ALA A 169 -4.51 7.84 1.41
CA ALA A 169 -4.98 8.45 0.18
C ALA A 169 -4.29 7.86 -1.06
N ALA A 170 -2.97 7.73 -1.03
CA ALA A 170 -2.17 7.11 -2.09
C ALA A 170 -2.58 5.65 -2.35
N LEU A 171 -2.83 4.86 -1.29
CA LEU A 171 -3.28 3.47 -1.42
C LEU A 171 -4.62 3.35 -2.12
N VAL A 172 -5.58 4.21 -1.78
CA VAL A 172 -6.88 4.24 -2.47
C VAL A 172 -6.69 4.51 -3.95
N GLN A 173 -5.71 5.35 -4.32
CA GLN A 173 -5.41 5.62 -5.72
C GLN A 173 -4.70 4.48 -6.44
N LEU A 174 -3.69 3.89 -5.79
CA LEU A 174 -2.96 2.76 -6.31
C LEU A 174 -3.91 1.58 -6.53
N HIS A 175 -4.75 1.26 -5.55
CA HIS A 175 -5.72 0.20 -5.69
C HIS A 175 -6.86 0.34 -4.67
N ILE A 176 -8.10 0.55 -5.13
CA ILE A 176 -9.23 0.88 -4.26
C ILE A 176 -9.65 -0.29 -3.37
N GLY A 177 -9.25 -1.52 -3.73
CA GLY A 177 -9.35 -2.68 -2.84
C GLY A 177 -8.67 -2.48 -1.48
N TYR A 178 -7.71 -1.55 -1.37
CA TYR A 178 -7.08 -1.19 -0.10
C TYR A 178 -7.88 -0.19 0.74
N ALA A 179 -8.98 0.38 0.23
CA ALA A 179 -9.72 1.44 0.92
C ALA A 179 -10.17 1.02 2.32
N SER A 180 -10.79 -0.16 2.46
CA SER A 180 -11.24 -0.66 3.77
C SER A 180 -10.07 -0.92 4.71
N VAL A 181 -9.03 -1.61 4.23
CA VAL A 181 -7.86 -2.00 5.04
C VAL A 181 -6.91 -0.84 5.33
N ALA A 182 -6.99 0.30 4.63
CA ALA A 182 -6.20 1.49 4.92
C ALA A 182 -6.98 2.51 5.76
N VAL A 183 -8.24 2.78 5.42
CA VAL A 183 -9.06 3.80 6.09
C VAL A 183 -9.42 3.37 7.51
N ILE A 184 -9.83 2.11 7.72
CA ILE A 184 -10.25 1.64 9.05
C ILE A 184 -9.09 1.70 10.06
N PRO A 185 -7.87 1.17 9.77
CA PRO A 185 -6.75 1.30 10.70
C PRO A 185 -6.30 2.75 10.90
N THR A 186 -6.35 3.58 9.86
CA THR A 186 -6.02 5.01 9.99
C THR A 186 -6.99 5.71 10.94
N ALA A 187 -8.30 5.54 10.74
CA ALA A 187 -9.31 6.08 11.63
C ALA A 187 -9.16 5.56 13.07
N THR A 188 -8.84 4.27 13.22
CA THR A 188 -8.59 3.65 14.53
C THR A 188 -7.38 4.29 15.22
N ALA A 189 -6.27 4.48 14.51
CA ALA A 189 -5.09 5.16 15.06
C ALA A 189 -5.41 6.62 15.44
N CYS A 190 -6.19 7.34 14.63
CA CYS A 190 -6.67 8.69 14.98
C CYS A 190 -7.43 8.68 16.31
N ILE A 191 -8.38 7.75 16.48
CA ILE A 191 -9.19 7.64 17.70
C ILE A 191 -8.29 7.33 18.91
N LEU A 192 -7.43 6.31 18.80
CA LEU A 192 -6.55 5.86 19.88
C LEU A 192 -5.50 6.91 20.30
N ALA A 193 -5.08 7.77 19.37
CA ALA A 193 -4.09 8.82 19.63
C ALA A 193 -4.71 10.21 19.90
N SER A 194 -6.03 10.37 19.75
CA SER A 194 -6.73 11.67 19.72
C SER A 194 -6.41 12.61 20.89
N GLY A 195 -6.48 12.13 22.14
CA GLY A 195 -6.18 12.95 23.32
C GLY A 195 -4.74 13.48 23.33
N ARG A 196 -3.77 12.59 23.09
CA ARG A 196 -2.34 12.96 23.04
C ARG A 196 -2.01 13.84 21.83
N LEU A 197 -2.65 13.59 20.69
CA LEU A 197 -2.53 14.44 19.51
C LEU A 197 -3.02 15.86 19.82
N LEU A 198 -4.19 16.00 20.45
CA LEU A 198 -4.76 17.29 20.81
C LEU A 198 -3.86 18.06 21.79
N GLU A 199 -3.30 17.37 22.78
CA GLU A 199 -2.32 17.95 23.70
C GLU A 199 -1.07 18.47 22.96
N ARG A 200 -0.52 17.68 22.03
CA ARG A 200 0.64 18.09 21.23
C ARG A 200 0.35 19.28 20.33
N TRP A 201 -0.82 19.29 19.68
CA TRP A 201 -1.27 20.42 18.87
C TRP A 201 -1.39 21.70 19.71
N ARG A 202 -2.01 21.62 20.89
CA ARG A 202 -2.19 22.78 21.78
C ARG A 202 -0.87 23.33 22.33
N SER A 203 0.09 22.46 22.59
CA SER A 203 1.42 22.88 23.04
C SER A 203 2.31 23.40 21.90
N GLY A 204 1.82 23.42 20.66
CA GLY A 204 2.60 23.78 19.47
C GLY A 204 3.70 22.77 19.13
N SER A 205 3.74 21.63 19.82
CA SER A 205 4.74 20.59 19.63
C SER A 205 4.34 19.66 18.47
N GLY A 206 5.23 19.47 17.50
CA GLY A 206 5.05 18.45 16.44
C GLY A 206 4.18 18.85 15.24
N GLY A 207 3.79 20.13 15.10
CA GLY A 207 3.14 20.63 13.88
C GLY A 207 4.08 20.80 12.67
N ARG A 208 5.41 20.81 12.92
CA ARG A 208 6.43 20.93 11.85
C ARG A 208 6.32 19.76 10.88
N GLY A 209 6.17 20.07 9.60
CA GLY A 209 6.09 19.09 8.53
C GLY A 209 4.71 18.46 8.33
N VAL A 210 3.66 18.90 9.05
CA VAL A 210 2.28 18.47 8.78
C VAL A 210 1.77 19.02 7.45
N VAL A 211 1.94 20.34 7.23
CA VAL A 211 1.40 21.06 6.07
C VAL A 211 1.84 20.43 4.74
N PRO A 212 3.12 20.10 4.48
CA PRO A 212 3.52 19.48 3.22
C PRO A 212 2.79 18.17 2.90
N TRP A 213 2.50 17.34 3.91
CA TRP A 213 1.78 16.07 3.71
C TRP A 213 0.29 16.27 3.47
N LEU A 214 -0.34 17.24 4.12
CA LEU A 214 -1.72 17.62 3.84
C LEU A 214 -1.85 18.23 2.43
N VAL A 215 -0.90 19.08 2.04
CA VAL A 215 -0.82 19.63 0.68
C VAL A 215 -0.61 18.50 -0.32
N ALA A 216 0.32 17.58 -0.08
CA ALA A 216 0.54 16.44 -0.96
C ALA A 216 -0.72 15.58 -1.10
N THR A 217 -1.42 15.31 0.00
CA THR A 217 -2.71 14.59 0.00
C THR A 217 -3.75 15.31 -0.85
N PHE A 218 -3.88 16.62 -0.67
CA PHE A 218 -4.81 17.43 -1.47
C PHE A 218 -4.44 17.40 -2.96
N VAL A 219 -3.17 17.59 -3.29
CA VAL A 219 -2.65 17.62 -4.67
C VAL A 219 -2.92 16.32 -5.40
N ILE A 220 -2.67 15.16 -4.78
CA ILE A 220 -2.92 13.87 -5.45
C ILE A 220 -4.42 13.65 -5.72
N TRP A 221 -5.32 14.26 -4.94
CA TRP A 221 -6.76 14.18 -5.15
C TRP A 221 -7.32 15.20 -6.15
N LEU A 222 -6.54 16.22 -6.54
CA LEU A 222 -7.00 17.20 -7.53
C LEU A 222 -7.45 16.55 -8.85
N PRO A 223 -6.69 15.65 -9.48
CA PRO A 223 -7.12 15.05 -10.76
C PRO A 223 -8.44 14.28 -10.69
N PRO A 224 -8.64 13.29 -9.79
CA PRO A 224 -9.92 12.58 -9.74
C PRO A 224 -11.08 13.49 -9.32
N LEU A 225 -10.83 14.53 -8.53
CA LEU A 225 -11.86 15.52 -8.20
C LEU A 225 -12.22 16.38 -9.41
N THR A 226 -11.25 16.81 -10.22
CA THR A 226 -11.52 17.56 -11.45
C THR A 226 -12.30 16.74 -12.47
N GLU A 227 -11.95 15.47 -12.63
CA GLU A 227 -12.70 14.54 -13.48
C GLU A 227 -14.14 14.37 -12.98
N GLN A 228 -14.31 14.17 -11.68
CA GLN A 228 -15.62 14.01 -11.07
C GLN A 228 -16.49 15.28 -11.19
N LEU A 229 -15.89 16.47 -11.07
CA LEU A 229 -16.59 17.74 -11.22
C LEU A 229 -17.01 18.00 -12.68
N ALA A 230 -16.18 17.60 -13.65
CA ALA A 230 -16.48 17.76 -15.06
C ALA A 230 -17.63 16.86 -15.55
N HIS A 231 -17.79 15.67 -14.96
CA HIS A 231 -18.73 14.65 -15.45
C HIS A 231 -19.94 14.39 -14.51
N GLY A 232 -19.95 14.91 -13.28
CA GLY A 232 -21.11 14.80 -12.38
C GLY A 232 -21.55 13.34 -12.14
N ARG A 233 -22.78 12.98 -12.51
CA ARG A 233 -23.28 11.59 -12.32
C ARG A 233 -22.64 10.56 -13.25
N ASP A 234 -21.93 10.99 -14.27
CA ASP A 234 -21.13 10.12 -15.13
C ASP A 234 -19.65 10.10 -14.71
N GLY A 235 -19.29 10.86 -13.67
CA GLY A 235 -17.94 10.93 -13.13
C GLY A 235 -17.53 9.67 -12.36
N ASN A 236 -16.22 9.43 -12.33
CA ASN A 236 -15.68 8.17 -11.87
C ASN A 236 -15.96 7.88 -10.39
N LEU A 237 -15.87 8.87 -9.50
CA LEU A 237 -16.17 8.67 -8.07
C LEU A 237 -17.65 8.31 -7.84
N TYR A 238 -18.56 8.88 -8.62
CA TYR A 238 -19.98 8.49 -8.57
C TYR A 238 -20.18 7.05 -9.05
N LEU A 239 -19.56 6.66 -10.17
CA LEU A 239 -19.65 5.29 -10.69
C LEU A 239 -19.08 4.26 -9.72
N THR A 240 -17.93 4.56 -9.11
CA THR A 240 -17.30 3.75 -8.07
C THR A 240 -18.21 3.63 -6.84
N ALA A 241 -18.71 4.75 -6.31
CA ALA A 241 -19.61 4.75 -5.15
C ALA A 241 -20.89 3.97 -5.45
N ARG A 242 -21.49 4.16 -6.63
CA ARG A 242 -22.67 3.42 -7.07
C ARG A 242 -22.37 1.92 -7.10
N TRP A 243 -21.22 1.49 -7.59
CA TRP A 243 -20.86 0.07 -7.61
C TRP A 243 -20.81 -0.53 -6.20
N PHE A 244 -20.13 0.13 -5.26
CA PHE A 244 -20.04 -0.35 -3.88
C PHE A 244 -21.38 -0.29 -3.12
N LEU A 245 -22.23 0.70 -3.40
CA LEU A 245 -23.49 0.92 -2.67
C LEU A 245 -24.68 0.16 -3.25
N SER A 246 -24.76 0.00 -4.57
CA SER A 246 -25.90 -0.65 -5.24
C SER A 246 -25.77 -2.16 -5.36
N GLY A 247 -24.57 -2.72 -5.12
CA GLY A 247 -24.32 -4.15 -5.26
C GLY A 247 -24.57 -4.69 -6.66
N GLN A 248 -24.71 -3.82 -7.68
CA GLN A 248 -24.86 -4.26 -9.07
C GLN A 248 -23.55 -4.86 -9.55
N SER A 249 -23.39 -6.16 -9.34
CA SER A 249 -22.49 -7.07 -10.06
C SER A 249 -22.96 -7.21 -11.51
N GLY A 250 -23.24 -6.09 -12.18
CA GLY A 250 -23.68 -6.05 -13.56
C GLY A 250 -22.61 -6.65 -14.46
N ALA A 251 -22.96 -7.80 -15.06
CA ALA A 251 -22.33 -8.43 -16.22
C ALA A 251 -21.17 -9.43 -16.05
N ILE A 252 -20.40 -9.52 -14.95
CA ILE A 252 -19.35 -10.56 -14.84
C ILE A 252 -19.16 -11.05 -13.38
N GLY A 253 -19.73 -12.22 -13.04
CA GLY A 253 -19.13 -13.16 -12.06
C GLY A 253 -19.34 -12.95 -10.56
N GLY A 254 -20.59 -12.98 -10.09
CA GLY A 254 -21.13 -13.76 -8.94
C GLY A 254 -20.42 -14.07 -7.60
N ARG A 255 -19.23 -13.59 -7.24
CA ARG A 255 -18.59 -13.90 -5.94
C ARG A 255 -17.91 -12.69 -5.29
N THR A 256 -18.70 -11.65 -5.02
CA THR A 256 -18.22 -10.44 -4.35
C THR A 256 -19.08 -10.17 -3.12
N GLY A 257 -18.50 -10.33 -1.93
CA GLY A 257 -19.18 -10.13 -0.65
C GLY A 257 -18.25 -10.28 0.55
N LEU A 258 -18.69 -9.83 1.72
CA LEU A 258 -17.90 -9.90 2.96
C LEU A 258 -17.57 -11.36 3.34
N SER A 259 -18.51 -12.28 3.15
CA SER A 259 -18.31 -13.71 3.42
C SER A 259 -17.20 -14.32 2.56
N ASP A 260 -17.23 -14.03 1.25
CA ASP A 260 -16.22 -14.51 0.30
C ASP A 260 -14.86 -13.89 0.64
N GLY A 261 -14.82 -12.60 0.98
CA GLY A 261 -13.60 -11.92 1.43
C GLY A 261 -13.00 -12.53 2.70
N LEU A 262 -13.82 -12.86 3.71
CA LEU A 262 -13.37 -13.54 4.92
C LEU A 262 -12.90 -14.97 4.62
N ALA A 263 -13.55 -15.67 3.70
CA ALA A 263 -13.14 -17.01 3.31
C ALA A 263 -11.80 -17.00 2.53
N TYR A 264 -11.60 -16.02 1.64
CA TYR A 264 -10.30 -15.79 0.97
C TYR A 264 -9.20 -15.40 1.95
N LEU A 265 -9.51 -14.56 2.95
CA LEU A 265 -8.56 -14.27 4.02
C LEU A 265 -8.24 -15.53 4.84
N GLY A 266 -9.24 -16.36 5.14
CA GLY A 266 -9.05 -17.64 5.80
C GLY A 266 -8.18 -18.62 4.99
N GLU A 267 -8.27 -18.58 3.66
CA GLU A 267 -7.39 -19.36 2.77
C GLU A 267 -5.94 -18.88 2.85
N SER A 268 -5.72 -17.55 2.89
CA SER A 268 -4.38 -16.97 3.03
C SER A 268 -3.68 -17.32 4.35
N LEU A 269 -4.46 -17.71 5.37
CA LEU A 269 -3.98 -18.15 6.68
C LEU A 269 -3.78 -19.67 6.79
N ASN A 270 -3.75 -20.39 5.67
CA ASN A 270 -3.33 -21.79 5.66
C ASN A 270 -1.92 -21.96 6.23
N VAL A 271 -1.63 -23.17 6.72
CA VAL A 271 -0.29 -23.56 7.16
C VAL A 271 0.19 -24.74 6.30
N PRO A 272 1.30 -24.60 5.56
CA PRO A 272 2.11 -23.38 5.42
C PRO A 272 1.34 -22.21 4.76
N PRO A 273 1.70 -20.95 5.04
CA PRO A 273 1.11 -19.79 4.35
C PRO A 273 1.41 -19.80 2.85
N ILE A 274 0.55 -19.14 2.09
CA ILE A 274 0.75 -18.91 0.65
C ILE A 274 2.10 -18.21 0.45
N GLY A 275 2.94 -18.75 -0.42
CA GLY A 275 4.28 -18.23 -0.71
C GLY A 275 5.37 -18.67 0.27
N LEU A 276 5.04 -19.41 1.33
CA LEU A 276 5.99 -20.04 2.27
C LEU A 276 5.83 -21.56 2.31
N GLY A 277 5.70 -22.18 1.13
CA GLY A 277 5.54 -23.62 0.97
C GLY A 277 4.12 -24.07 0.63
N ASN A 278 3.18 -23.13 0.50
CA ASN A 278 1.83 -23.37 -0.01
C ASN A 278 1.52 -22.45 -1.19
N SER A 279 0.53 -22.83 -2.01
CA SER A 279 0.06 -22.07 -3.17
C SER A 279 -1.44 -21.80 -3.08
N GLU A 280 -1.92 -20.76 -3.75
CA GLU A 280 -3.34 -20.52 -3.92
C GLU A 280 -4.00 -21.73 -4.61
N THR A 281 -5.05 -22.28 -3.98
CA THR A 281 -5.86 -23.29 -4.63
C THR A 281 -6.79 -22.60 -5.61
N LEU A 282 -6.70 -22.94 -6.89
CA LEU A 282 -7.51 -22.35 -7.95
C LEU A 282 -8.51 -23.36 -8.50
N GLU A 283 -9.74 -22.90 -8.74
CA GLU A 283 -10.77 -23.65 -9.46
C GLU A 283 -10.30 -23.94 -10.90
N PRO A 284 -10.18 -25.21 -11.34
CA PRO A 284 -9.49 -25.58 -12.57
C PRO A 284 -10.01 -24.88 -13.84
N PHE A 285 -11.31 -24.62 -13.90
CA PHE A 285 -11.97 -24.08 -15.10
C PHE A 285 -12.13 -22.57 -15.09
N THR A 286 -12.09 -21.95 -13.91
CA THR A 286 -12.40 -20.52 -13.78
C THR A 286 -11.21 -19.70 -13.31
N GLY A 287 -10.19 -20.35 -12.74
CA GLY A 287 -9.05 -19.68 -12.13
C GLY A 287 -9.42 -18.89 -10.86
N TRP A 288 -10.64 -19.03 -10.33
CA TRP A 288 -11.01 -18.39 -9.07
C TRP A 288 -10.27 -19.04 -7.90
N ILE A 289 -9.86 -18.23 -6.94
CA ILE A 289 -9.36 -18.73 -5.66
C ILE A 289 -10.47 -19.58 -5.01
N VAL A 290 -10.11 -20.75 -4.50
CA VAL A 290 -10.98 -21.59 -3.69
C VAL A 290 -11.08 -20.96 -2.30
N ALA A 291 -12.32 -20.63 -1.90
CA ALA A 291 -12.59 -20.01 -0.62
C ALA A 291 -12.17 -20.95 0.53
N GLY A 292 -11.38 -20.42 1.48
CA GLY A 292 -10.90 -21.16 2.64
C GLY A 292 -11.84 -21.07 3.84
N ASN A 293 -11.42 -21.63 4.98
CA ASN A 293 -12.22 -21.57 6.20
C ASN A 293 -12.07 -20.18 6.89
N PRO A 294 -13.14 -19.35 6.94
CA PRO A 294 -13.07 -18.02 7.55
C PRO A 294 -12.78 -18.07 9.05
N ALA A 295 -13.04 -19.20 9.74
CA ALA A 295 -12.75 -19.35 11.17
C ALA A 295 -11.25 -19.19 11.49
N ARG A 296 -10.35 -19.38 10.51
CA ARG A 296 -8.90 -19.18 10.69
C ARG A 296 -8.53 -17.74 11.02
N ILE A 297 -9.39 -16.77 10.70
CA ILE A 297 -9.20 -15.37 11.12
C ILE A 297 -9.19 -15.23 12.65
N ALA A 298 -9.83 -16.15 13.37
CA ALA A 298 -9.79 -16.18 14.84
C ALA A 298 -8.34 -16.27 15.38
N VAL A 299 -7.40 -16.87 14.64
CA VAL A 299 -5.98 -16.90 15.03
C VAL A 299 -5.38 -15.50 15.06
N LEU A 300 -5.65 -14.67 14.04
CA LEU A 300 -5.20 -13.28 14.02
C LEU A 300 -5.85 -12.47 15.14
N LEU A 301 -7.15 -12.66 15.37
CA LEU A 301 -7.87 -11.98 16.47
C LEU A 301 -7.30 -12.38 17.83
N ALA A 302 -6.97 -13.66 18.03
CA ALA A 302 -6.33 -14.15 19.25
C ALA A 302 -4.93 -13.57 19.43
N LEU A 303 -4.13 -13.46 18.36
CA LEU A 303 -2.80 -12.82 18.40
C LEU A 303 -2.89 -11.34 18.75
N VAL A 304 -3.83 -10.60 18.16
CA VAL A 304 -4.07 -9.19 18.48
C VAL A 304 -4.53 -9.05 19.93
N LEU A 305 -5.50 -9.86 20.37
CA LEU A 305 -6.02 -9.82 21.73
C LEU A 305 -4.95 -10.18 22.77
N SER A 306 -4.18 -11.24 22.54
CA SER A 306 -3.10 -11.66 23.43
C SER A 306 -1.98 -10.62 23.51
N THR A 307 -1.61 -10.01 22.37
CA THR A 307 -0.65 -8.88 22.36
C THR A 307 -1.21 -7.70 23.15
N TRP A 308 -2.48 -7.34 22.94
CA TRP A 308 -3.13 -6.27 23.69
C TRP A 308 -3.16 -6.56 25.20
N LEU A 309 -3.55 -7.77 25.60
CA LEU A 309 -3.54 -8.19 27.00
C LEU A 309 -2.12 -8.17 27.60
N ALA A 310 -1.12 -8.66 26.87
CA ALA A 310 0.27 -8.65 27.29
C ALA A 310 0.80 -7.22 27.52
N THR A 311 0.42 -6.25 26.67
CA THR A 311 0.81 -4.85 26.86
C THR A 311 0.13 -4.17 28.06
N ARG A 312 -1.02 -4.71 28.51
CA ARG A 312 -1.73 -4.25 29.71
C ARG A 312 -1.23 -4.92 30.98
N TYR A 313 -0.71 -6.14 30.87
CA TYR A 313 -0.06 -6.85 31.95
C TYR A 313 1.33 -6.26 32.21
N ARG A 314 1.42 -5.32 33.17
CA ARG A 314 2.69 -5.02 33.82
C ARG A 314 2.85 -5.99 34.99
N PRO A 315 3.77 -6.96 34.94
CA PRO A 315 4.06 -7.77 36.12
C PRO A 315 4.45 -6.82 37.26
N ALA A 316 3.92 -7.06 38.45
CA ALA A 316 4.33 -6.33 39.64
C ALA A 316 5.86 -6.43 39.74
N PRO A 317 6.56 -5.32 40.08
CA PRO A 317 8.01 -5.39 40.25
C PRO A 317 8.30 -6.50 41.26
N LEU A 318 9.18 -7.43 40.87
CA LEU A 318 9.66 -8.47 41.76
C LEU A 318 10.19 -7.76 43.01
N ARG A 319 9.46 -7.88 44.12
CA ARG A 319 10.00 -7.54 45.44
C ARG A 319 11.14 -8.53 45.66
N GLY A 320 12.33 -7.98 45.91
CA GLY A 320 13.59 -8.71 46.03
C GLY A 320 13.57 -9.84 47.05
#